data_AF-A0A8I0FCF9-F1
#
_entry.id   AF-A0A8I0FCF9-F1
#
_cell.length_a   1.000
_cell.length_b   1.000
_cell.length_c   1.000
_cell.angle_alpha   90.00
_cell.angle_beta   90.00
_cell.angle_gamma   90.00
#
_symmetry.space_group_name_H-M   'P 1'
#
loop_
_entity.id
_entity.type
_entity.pdbx_description
1 polymer ?
#
loop_
_entity_poly.entity_id
_entity_poly.type
_entity_poly.pdbx_seq_one_letter_code
_entity_poly.pdbx_strand_id
1 'polypeptide(L)'
;MKNYKKAVLALAVLAAMPLFADTANQRIEVTTFADEDGENPNACSLREAIKVAETRRSDYGCTVYNTSKSQVIQLKAGTYNLNKELAPNADIAIYGFGEKDQDKNWSEKSVLTNDYPALQPLQTRINAAGKSRIFNTAVNKQPLFLQNIILENGSAPDFGGAIYAGGNVTLLNSQILNSQASKGGAIFLGGDNVNLSATHSLIQGNTATAGSVLSMSCWNGTAYAKREVTFTSSSIMNNGSNSSNNTFEFCGEPKATFTINTIARNIANTVNGSILKFTGDATPNGTPNPSTILSSNSSLTLKNNTIVENNA
;
A
#
# COMPACT_ATOMS: atom_id res chain seq x y z
N MET A 1 26.47 26.35 31.05
CA MET A 1 25.81 25.11 30.60
C MET A 1 25.17 25.41 29.24
N LYS A 2 25.72 24.85 28.15
CA LYS A 2 25.26 25.14 26.79
C LYS A 2 23.95 24.38 26.54
N ASN A 3 22.86 25.12 26.34
CA ASN A 3 21.56 24.59 25.96
C ASN A 3 21.65 24.00 24.55
N TYR A 4 21.85 22.69 24.45
CA TYR A 4 21.65 21.98 23.19
C TYR A 4 20.16 21.98 22.89
N LYS A 5 19.74 22.89 22.01
CA LYS A 5 18.45 22.80 21.32
C LYS A 5 18.42 21.44 20.63
N LYS A 6 17.62 20.51 21.16
CA LYS A 6 17.32 19.24 20.50
C LYS A 6 16.72 19.61 19.13
N ALA A 7 17.51 19.47 18.08
CA ALA A 7 17.02 19.58 16.72
C ALA A 7 16.13 18.35 16.51
N VAL A 8 14.83 18.52 16.75
CA VAL A 8 13.82 17.57 16.32
C VAL A 8 13.91 17.58 14.79
N LEU A 9 14.44 16.51 14.22
CA LEU A 9 14.41 16.26 12.79
C LEU A 9 12.95 15.94 12.42
N ALA A 10 12.11 16.97 12.41
CA ALA A 10 10.77 16.90 11.85
C ALA A 10 10.93 16.85 10.33
N LEU A 11 11.11 15.64 9.78
CA LEU A 11 10.83 15.41 8.37
C LEU A 11 9.33 15.58 8.18
N ALA A 12 8.91 16.81 7.89
CA ALA A 12 7.56 17.13 7.48
C ALA A 12 7.32 16.53 6.08
N VAL A 13 6.98 15.25 6.03
CA VAL A 13 6.34 14.63 4.87
C VAL A 13 4.88 14.42 5.26
N LEU A 14 4.12 15.51 5.24
CA LEU A 14 2.71 15.58 5.65
C LEU A 14 1.80 15.89 4.44
N ALA A 15 2.19 15.47 3.23
CA ALA A 15 1.55 15.95 2.01
C ALA A 15 0.35 15.12 1.52
N ALA A 16 -0.01 13.98 2.13
CA ALA A 16 -1.11 13.17 1.60
C ALA A 16 -1.85 12.31 2.63
N MET A 17 -1.84 12.65 3.92
CA MET A 17 -2.73 11.96 4.87
C MET A 17 -4.17 12.42 4.60
N PRO A 18 -5.11 11.52 4.25
CA PRO A 18 -6.51 11.90 4.19
C PRO A 18 -6.93 12.35 5.60
N LEU A 19 -7.65 13.47 5.68
CA LEU A 19 -8.24 13.95 6.93
C LEU A 19 -9.41 13.02 7.30
N PHE A 20 -9.10 11.95 8.03
CA PHE A 20 -10.11 11.17 8.74
C PHE A 20 -10.41 11.90 10.05
N ALA A 21 -11.68 12.27 10.26
CA ALA A 21 -12.16 12.69 11.58
C ALA A 21 -12.17 11.46 12.49
N ASP A 22 -11.02 11.14 13.06
CA ASP A 22 -10.78 9.92 13.80
C ASP A 22 -10.82 10.19 15.30
N THR A 23 -11.85 9.67 15.95
CA THR A 23 -11.84 9.52 17.41
C THR A 23 -11.73 8.03 17.69
N ALA A 24 -10.70 7.61 18.44
CA ALA A 24 -10.40 6.19 18.65
C ALA A 24 -11.55 5.38 19.28
N ASN A 25 -12.53 6.05 19.89
CA ASN A 25 -13.71 5.46 20.51
C ASN A 25 -14.93 5.37 19.58
N GLN A 26 -14.82 5.78 18.30
CA GLN A 26 -15.91 5.76 17.32
C GLN A 26 -15.52 5.01 16.03
N ARG A 27 -14.61 4.04 16.13
CA ARG A 27 -14.20 3.17 15.02
C ARG A 27 -15.08 1.93 14.97
N ILE A 28 -15.38 1.43 13.76
CA ILE A 28 -16.03 0.12 13.58
C ILE A 28 -15.02 -0.95 14.01
N GLU A 29 -15.27 -1.58 15.16
CA GLU A 29 -14.38 -2.59 15.74
C GLU A 29 -14.66 -3.96 15.11
N VAL A 30 -13.64 -4.57 14.49
CA VAL A 30 -13.71 -5.94 13.99
C VAL A 30 -13.49 -6.90 15.16
N THR A 31 -14.43 -7.83 15.36
CA THR A 31 -14.47 -8.69 16.55
C THR A 31 -14.17 -10.16 16.27
N THR A 32 -14.13 -10.60 15.01
CA THR A 32 -13.72 -11.96 14.61
C THR A 32 -12.66 -11.95 13.52
N PHE A 33 -11.84 -13.00 13.48
CA PHE A 33 -10.83 -13.24 12.43
C PHE A 33 -11.37 -14.03 11.23
N ALA A 34 -12.59 -14.57 11.36
CA ALA A 34 -13.26 -15.26 10.26
C ALA A 34 -13.62 -14.25 9.16
N ASP A 35 -13.54 -14.70 7.91
CA ASP A 35 -14.01 -13.94 6.75
C ASP A 35 -15.48 -14.29 6.50
N GLU A 36 -16.37 -13.53 7.16
CA GLU A 36 -17.82 -13.74 7.16
C GLU A 36 -18.52 -12.70 6.25
N ASP A 37 -19.68 -13.08 5.78
CA ASP A 37 -20.61 -12.32 4.95
C ASP A 37 -22.06 -12.58 5.41
N GLY A 38 -22.30 -12.42 6.71
CA GLY A 38 -23.59 -12.55 7.37
C GLY A 38 -23.84 -13.88 8.07
N GLU A 39 -22.86 -14.77 8.16
CA GLU A 39 -23.00 -16.06 8.85
C GLU A 39 -23.19 -15.90 10.37
N ASN A 40 -22.57 -14.87 10.99
CA ASN A 40 -22.63 -14.64 12.43
C ASN A 40 -23.12 -13.22 12.76
N PRO A 41 -24.39 -13.04 13.19
CA PRO A 41 -24.92 -11.72 13.50
C PRO A 41 -24.33 -11.10 14.78
N ASN A 42 -23.53 -11.83 15.56
CA ASN A 42 -22.96 -11.38 16.83
C ASN A 42 -21.46 -11.06 16.75
N ALA A 43 -20.82 -11.32 15.62
CA ALA A 43 -19.41 -11.03 15.42
C ALA A 43 -19.23 -10.25 14.12
N CYS A 44 -18.46 -9.17 14.19
CA CYS A 44 -18.14 -8.32 13.06
C CYS A 44 -16.84 -8.81 12.43
N SER A 45 -16.91 -9.36 11.22
CA SER A 45 -15.73 -9.65 10.41
C SER A 45 -15.20 -8.40 9.69
N LEU A 46 -13.98 -8.47 9.16
CA LEU A 46 -13.41 -7.37 8.36
C LEU A 46 -14.26 -7.08 7.11
N ARG A 47 -14.80 -8.12 6.47
CA ARG A 47 -15.61 -7.96 5.27
C ARG A 47 -16.94 -7.26 5.60
N GLU A 48 -17.60 -7.67 6.67
CA GLU A 48 -18.82 -7.04 7.14
C GLU A 48 -18.58 -5.60 7.60
N ALA A 49 -17.45 -5.32 8.29
CA ALA A 49 -17.06 -3.98 8.67
C ALA A 49 -16.97 -3.03 7.45
N ILE A 50 -16.41 -3.52 6.35
CA ILE A 50 -16.35 -2.76 5.08
C ILE A 50 -17.75 -2.56 4.48
N LYS A 51 -18.66 -3.55 4.60
CA LYS A 51 -20.05 -3.41 4.14
C LYS A 51 -20.84 -2.39 4.95
N VAL A 52 -20.75 -2.44 6.28
CA VAL A 52 -21.47 -1.47 7.12
C VAL A 52 -20.89 -0.07 7.01
N ALA A 53 -19.61 0.06 6.64
CA ALA A 53 -19.01 1.35 6.30
C ALA A 53 -19.66 1.99 5.05
N GLU A 54 -20.03 1.18 4.05
CA GLU A 54 -20.77 1.64 2.87
C GLU A 54 -22.20 2.07 3.23
N THR A 55 -22.94 1.20 3.94
CA THR A 55 -24.35 1.43 4.27
C THR A 55 -24.54 2.46 5.37
N ARG A 56 -23.49 2.72 6.16
CA ARG A 56 -23.49 3.60 7.34
C ARG A 56 -24.53 3.18 8.37
N ARG A 57 -24.78 1.88 8.45
CA ARG A 57 -25.78 1.27 9.32
C ARG A 57 -25.19 0.06 10.01
N SER A 58 -25.30 0.02 11.34
CA SER A 58 -24.92 -1.15 12.13
C SER A 58 -25.68 -2.38 11.66
N ASP A 59 -24.95 -3.46 11.41
CA ASP A 59 -25.45 -4.73 10.91
C ASP A 59 -24.35 -5.80 11.11
N TYR A 60 -24.68 -7.09 10.98
CA TYR A 60 -23.69 -8.19 11.05
C TYR A 60 -22.76 -8.15 12.29
N GLY A 61 -23.28 -7.79 13.46
CA GLY A 61 -22.48 -7.61 14.68
C GLY A 61 -21.53 -6.40 14.68
N CYS A 62 -21.46 -5.63 13.59
CA CYS A 62 -20.67 -4.41 13.46
C CYS A 62 -21.45 -3.19 13.94
N THR A 63 -20.80 -2.34 14.73
CA THR A 63 -21.39 -1.07 15.21
C THR A 63 -20.80 0.11 14.43
N VAL A 64 -21.68 0.93 13.85
CA VAL A 64 -21.34 2.20 13.18
C VAL A 64 -21.67 3.37 14.11
N TYR A 65 -20.75 4.32 14.25
CA TYR A 65 -20.87 5.44 15.20
C TYR A 65 -21.26 6.77 14.56
N ASN A 66 -21.14 6.90 13.25
CA ASN A 66 -21.47 8.14 12.54
C ASN A 66 -21.88 7.85 11.08
N THR A 67 -22.51 8.84 10.45
CA THR A 67 -23.00 8.76 9.07
C THR A 67 -22.06 9.45 8.05
N SER A 68 -20.79 9.65 8.41
CA SER A 68 -19.79 10.24 7.51
C SER A 68 -19.59 9.37 6.26
N LYS A 69 -19.15 9.98 5.16
CA LYS A 69 -18.65 9.22 4.01
C LYS A 69 -17.38 8.44 4.36
N SER A 70 -16.53 9.06 5.17
CA SER A 70 -15.28 8.47 5.63
C SER A 70 -15.51 7.66 6.89
N GLN A 71 -15.18 6.37 6.84
CA GLN A 71 -15.38 5.43 7.93
C GLN A 71 -14.03 4.88 8.39
N VAL A 72 -13.94 4.61 9.69
CA VAL A 72 -12.72 4.11 10.31
C VAL A 72 -12.98 2.73 10.89
N ILE A 73 -12.14 1.77 10.52
CA ILE A 73 -12.21 0.38 10.96
C ILE A 73 -10.99 0.09 11.84
N GLN A 74 -11.22 -0.55 12.98
CA GLN A 74 -10.16 -0.99 13.90
C GLN A 74 -10.06 -2.51 13.89
N LEU A 75 -8.85 -3.01 13.70
CA LEU A 75 -8.51 -4.43 13.75
C LEU A 75 -7.77 -4.77 15.04
N LYS A 76 -7.90 -6.01 15.48
CA LYS A 76 -7.17 -6.58 16.61
C LYS A 76 -5.87 -7.24 16.14
N ALA A 77 -5.00 -7.55 17.09
CA ALA A 77 -3.83 -8.39 16.83
C ALA A 77 -4.30 -9.79 16.44
N GLY A 78 -3.79 -10.32 15.34
CA GLY A 78 -4.21 -11.61 14.79
C GLY A 78 -4.13 -11.65 13.27
N THR A 79 -4.67 -12.73 12.69
CA THR A 79 -4.64 -12.98 11.24
C THR A 79 -6.04 -13.17 10.69
N TYR A 80 -6.45 -12.26 9.82
CA TYR A 80 -7.70 -12.29 9.07
C TYR A 80 -7.49 -13.06 7.77
N ASN A 81 -8.04 -14.26 7.65
CA ASN A 81 -7.85 -15.12 6.48
C ASN A 81 -8.98 -14.91 5.47
N LEU A 82 -8.66 -14.31 4.32
CA LEU A 82 -9.65 -14.01 3.29
C LEU A 82 -9.94 -15.23 2.40
N ASN A 83 -11.21 -15.38 2.03
CA ASN A 83 -11.68 -16.34 1.04
C ASN A 83 -11.92 -15.70 -0.33
N LYS A 84 -12.12 -14.37 -0.37
CA LYS A 84 -12.33 -13.58 -1.60
C LYS A 84 -11.79 -12.16 -1.41
N GLU A 85 -11.61 -11.41 -2.51
CA GLU A 85 -11.10 -10.04 -2.43
C GLU A 85 -12.07 -9.10 -1.68
N LEU A 86 -11.53 -8.04 -1.07
CA LEU A 86 -12.29 -6.96 -0.45
C LEU A 86 -12.42 -5.80 -1.44
N ALA A 87 -13.64 -5.34 -1.69
CA ALA A 87 -13.92 -4.23 -2.61
C ALA A 87 -14.63 -3.09 -1.87
N PRO A 88 -13.89 -2.20 -1.19
CA PRO A 88 -14.48 -1.08 -0.46
C PRO A 88 -15.36 -0.20 -1.35
N ASN A 89 -16.53 0.19 -0.84
CA ASN A 89 -17.44 1.16 -1.46
C ASN A 89 -17.71 2.38 -0.55
N ALA A 90 -16.75 2.69 0.31
CA ALA A 90 -16.69 3.93 1.08
C ALA A 90 -15.23 4.38 1.21
N ASP A 91 -15.02 5.64 1.58
CA ASP A 91 -13.69 6.13 1.93
C ASP A 91 -13.31 5.46 3.28
N ILE A 92 -12.38 4.50 3.27
CA ILE A 92 -12.06 3.75 4.48
C ILE A 92 -10.62 3.97 4.95
N ALA A 93 -10.49 4.15 6.27
CA ALA A 93 -9.24 3.99 7.00
C ALA A 93 -9.30 2.71 7.82
N ILE A 94 -8.32 1.84 7.66
CA ILE A 94 -8.19 0.62 8.46
C ILE A 94 -6.93 0.71 9.29
N TYR A 95 -7.11 0.60 10.60
CA TYR A 95 -6.03 0.60 11.57
C TYR A 95 -5.83 -0.81 12.13
N GLY A 96 -4.59 -1.26 12.14
CA GLY A 96 -4.16 -2.43 12.88
C GLY A 96 -4.04 -2.18 14.37
N PHE A 97 -3.69 -3.24 15.10
CA PHE A 97 -3.34 -3.17 16.52
C PHE A 97 -2.11 -2.29 16.76
N GLY A 98 -2.02 -1.67 17.95
CA GLY A 98 -0.86 -0.85 18.35
C GLY A 98 -1.06 0.66 18.23
N GLU A 99 -2.23 1.11 17.79
CA GLU A 99 -2.55 2.54 17.70
C GLU A 99 -2.95 3.15 19.05
N LYS A 100 -3.69 2.38 19.87
CA LYS A 100 -4.18 2.87 21.16
C LYS A 100 -3.02 2.88 22.16
N ASP A 101 -2.96 3.88 23.04
CA ASP A 101 -1.84 4.02 23.99
C ASP A 101 -1.67 2.79 24.91
N GLN A 102 -2.79 2.12 25.21
CA GLN A 102 -2.85 0.86 25.96
C GLN A 102 -2.20 -0.34 25.25
N ASP A 103 -2.03 -0.27 23.93
CA ASP A 103 -1.43 -1.33 23.13
C ASP A 103 0.10 -1.15 23.01
N LYS A 104 0.62 0.01 23.40
CA LYS A 104 2.04 0.38 23.27
C LYS A 104 2.89 -0.23 24.40
N ASN A 105 4.11 -0.63 24.08
CA ASN A 105 5.07 -1.12 25.07
C ASN A 105 5.75 0.03 25.83
N TRP A 106 5.23 0.36 27.01
CA TRP A 106 5.81 1.34 27.93
C TRP A 106 6.79 0.75 28.96
N SER A 107 7.03 -0.57 28.98
CA SER A 107 8.00 -1.18 29.89
C SER A 107 9.43 -1.05 29.38
N GLU A 108 9.61 -0.88 28.07
CA GLU A 108 10.91 -0.79 27.42
C GLU A 108 11.05 0.47 26.56
N LYS A 109 12.31 0.91 26.37
CA LYS A 109 12.65 2.00 25.47
C LYS A 109 12.86 1.48 24.06
N SER A 110 12.49 2.27 23.08
CA SER A 110 12.83 2.04 21.68
C SER A 110 14.34 1.97 21.51
N VAL A 111 14.80 0.90 20.86
CA VAL A 111 16.22 0.70 20.54
C VAL A 111 16.76 1.74 19.56
N LEU A 112 15.89 2.44 18.83
CA LEU A 112 16.27 3.46 17.85
C LEU A 112 16.39 4.86 18.48
N THR A 113 15.48 5.20 19.41
CA THR A 113 15.41 6.56 19.98
C THR A 113 15.90 6.64 21.43
N ASN A 114 16.11 5.50 22.09
CA ASN A 114 16.38 5.40 23.53
C ASN A 114 15.33 6.13 24.38
N ASP A 115 14.07 6.11 23.92
CA ASP A 115 12.92 6.74 24.57
C ASP A 115 11.70 5.82 24.53
N TYR A 116 10.70 6.08 25.37
CA TYR A 116 9.46 5.33 25.42
C TYR A 116 8.41 5.87 24.43
N PRO A 117 7.48 5.02 23.93
CA PRO A 117 7.45 3.56 24.11
C PRO A 117 8.39 2.82 23.14
N ALA A 118 8.66 1.55 23.41
CA ALA A 118 9.41 0.68 22.49
C ALA A 118 8.60 0.41 21.21
N LEU A 119 9.31 0.39 20.07
CA LEU A 119 8.73 -0.01 18.80
C LEU A 119 8.43 -1.51 18.81
N GLN A 120 7.20 -1.87 18.49
CA GLN A 120 6.74 -3.26 18.42
C GLN A 120 6.58 -3.71 16.95
N PRO A 121 6.79 -5.01 16.65
CA PRO A 121 6.44 -5.54 15.34
C PRO A 121 4.93 -5.45 15.11
N LEU A 122 4.52 -5.31 13.84
CA LEU A 122 3.11 -5.32 13.48
C LEU A 122 2.46 -6.67 13.84
N GLN A 123 1.26 -6.61 14.40
CA GLN A 123 0.55 -7.79 14.92
C GLN A 123 -0.75 -8.10 14.17
N THR A 124 -1.18 -7.22 13.27
CA THR A 124 -2.39 -7.40 12.47
C THR A 124 -2.02 -7.82 11.05
N ARG A 125 -2.49 -9.00 10.64
CA ARG A 125 -2.28 -9.57 9.29
C ARG A 125 -3.59 -9.77 8.56
N ILE A 126 -3.66 -9.34 7.31
CA ILE A 126 -4.72 -9.70 6.36
C ILE A 126 -4.08 -10.62 5.32
N ASN A 127 -4.44 -11.89 5.37
CA ASN A 127 -3.83 -12.95 4.58
C ASN A 127 -4.83 -13.48 3.56
N ALA A 128 -4.52 -13.38 2.26
CA ALA A 128 -5.36 -13.99 1.23
C ALA A 128 -4.97 -15.45 0.91
N ALA A 129 -3.90 -15.97 1.52
CA ALA A 129 -3.45 -17.35 1.38
C ALA A 129 -3.29 -17.82 -0.09
N GLY A 130 -2.97 -16.90 -1.00
CA GLY A 130 -2.87 -17.16 -2.44
C GLY A 130 -4.20 -17.42 -3.16
N LYS A 131 -5.34 -17.27 -2.47
CA LYS A 131 -6.68 -17.57 -3.03
C LYS A 131 -7.30 -16.40 -3.79
N SER A 132 -6.91 -15.17 -3.45
CA SER A 132 -7.47 -13.97 -4.05
C SER A 132 -6.52 -12.78 -3.95
N ARG A 133 -6.87 -11.72 -4.68
CA ARG A 133 -6.43 -10.37 -4.35
C ARG A 133 -6.87 -10.01 -2.94
N ILE A 134 -6.15 -9.11 -2.25
CA ILE A 134 -6.59 -8.62 -0.94
C ILE A 134 -7.59 -7.47 -1.11
N PHE A 135 -7.19 -6.37 -1.75
CA PHE A 135 -8.04 -5.19 -1.97
C PHE A 135 -8.20 -4.87 -3.46
N ASN A 136 -9.45 -4.63 -3.88
CA ASN A 136 -9.81 -4.13 -5.20
C ASN A 136 -10.61 -2.83 -5.09
N THR A 137 -9.93 -1.69 -5.10
CA THR A 137 -10.59 -0.39 -5.12
C THR A 137 -10.92 0.08 -6.54
N ALA A 138 -10.52 -0.67 -7.58
CA ALA A 138 -10.86 -0.32 -8.96
C ALA A 138 -12.35 -0.45 -9.28
N VAL A 139 -13.08 -1.28 -8.52
CA VAL A 139 -14.53 -1.45 -8.66
C VAL A 139 -15.27 -0.15 -8.36
N ASN A 140 -15.00 0.46 -7.20
CA ASN A 140 -15.77 1.60 -6.69
C ASN A 140 -14.98 2.91 -6.64
N LYS A 141 -13.68 2.87 -6.95
CA LYS A 141 -12.76 4.02 -6.99
C LYS A 141 -12.68 4.80 -5.66
N GLN A 142 -12.87 4.10 -4.55
CA GLN A 142 -12.77 4.71 -3.22
C GLN A 142 -11.32 4.65 -2.71
N PRO A 143 -10.87 5.68 -1.98
CA PRO A 143 -9.56 5.70 -1.36
C PRO A 143 -9.45 4.65 -0.25
N LEU A 144 -8.22 4.15 -0.07
CA LEU A 144 -7.86 3.16 0.93
C LEU A 144 -6.68 3.67 1.75
N PHE A 145 -6.90 3.83 3.04
CA PHE A 145 -5.83 4.12 4.00
C PHE A 145 -5.62 2.91 4.90
N LEU A 146 -4.36 2.47 5.02
CA LEU A 146 -3.95 1.36 5.87
C LEU A 146 -2.84 1.81 6.80
N GLN A 147 -3.01 1.53 8.10
CA GLN A 147 -2.00 1.80 9.11
C GLN A 147 -1.77 0.60 10.02
N ASN A 148 -0.52 0.26 10.30
CA ASN A 148 -0.11 -0.85 11.18
C ASN A 148 -0.62 -2.23 10.73
N ILE A 149 -0.70 -2.45 9.41
CA ILE A 149 -1.25 -3.68 8.83
C ILE A 149 -0.20 -4.38 7.97
N ILE A 150 -0.18 -5.71 8.07
CA ILE A 150 0.52 -6.58 7.12
C ILE A 150 -0.51 -7.12 6.13
N LEU A 151 -0.30 -6.86 4.84
CA LEU A 151 -0.97 -7.56 3.75
C LEU A 151 -0.08 -8.69 3.28
N GLU A 152 -0.58 -9.92 3.22
CA GLU A 152 0.26 -11.06 2.82
C GLU A 152 -0.44 -12.06 1.91
N ASN A 153 0.36 -12.66 1.03
CA ASN A 153 -0.04 -13.73 0.12
C ASN A 153 -1.24 -13.37 -0.76
N GLY A 154 -1.35 -12.09 -1.19
CA GLY A 154 -2.30 -11.68 -2.21
C GLY A 154 -1.94 -12.27 -3.57
N SER A 155 -2.92 -12.83 -4.29
CA SER A 155 -2.69 -13.44 -5.59
C SER A 155 -3.81 -13.10 -6.57
N ALA A 156 -3.45 -12.53 -7.72
CA ALA A 156 -4.39 -12.22 -8.79
C ALA A 156 -3.80 -12.60 -10.15
N PRO A 157 -4.58 -13.12 -11.10
CA PRO A 157 -4.04 -13.51 -12.41
C PRO A 157 -3.65 -12.30 -13.28
N ASP A 158 -4.17 -11.12 -12.98
CA ASP A 158 -4.09 -9.93 -13.83
C ASP A 158 -3.22 -8.83 -13.23
N PHE A 159 -3.83 -7.95 -12.45
CA PHE A 159 -3.23 -6.75 -11.87
C PHE A 159 -3.00 -6.96 -10.37
N GLY A 160 -2.20 -6.15 -9.71
CA GLY A 160 -2.24 -5.88 -8.27
C GLY A 160 -2.50 -7.09 -7.37
N GLY A 161 -1.46 -7.85 -6.99
CA GLY A 161 -1.64 -9.08 -6.20
C GLY A 161 -2.19 -8.81 -4.79
N ALA A 162 -1.64 -7.81 -4.10
CA ALA A 162 -2.23 -7.32 -2.85
C ALA A 162 -3.32 -6.29 -3.14
N ILE A 163 -3.01 -5.24 -3.92
CA ILE A 163 -3.91 -4.11 -4.14
C ILE A 163 -4.04 -3.80 -5.63
N TYR A 164 -5.28 -3.84 -6.13
CA TYR A 164 -5.65 -3.16 -7.37
C TYR A 164 -6.32 -1.83 -7.02
N ALA A 165 -5.55 -0.76 -7.19
CA ALA A 165 -5.96 0.58 -6.87
C ALA A 165 -6.70 1.21 -8.06
N GLY A 166 -7.95 1.61 -7.86
CA GLY A 166 -8.61 2.64 -8.68
C GLY A 166 -9.04 3.88 -7.90
N GLY A 167 -8.79 3.89 -6.59
CA GLY A 167 -8.75 5.07 -5.73
C GLY A 167 -7.41 5.18 -5.03
N ASN A 168 -7.11 6.34 -4.45
CA ASN A 168 -5.81 6.60 -3.80
C ASN A 168 -5.50 5.59 -2.70
N VAL A 169 -4.23 5.17 -2.62
CA VAL A 169 -3.77 4.22 -1.60
C VAL A 169 -2.72 4.90 -0.73
N THR A 170 -2.93 4.84 0.59
CA THR A 170 -1.96 5.29 1.58
C THR A 170 -1.61 4.14 2.51
N LEU A 171 -0.32 3.84 2.62
CA LEU A 171 0.25 2.87 3.55
C LEU A 171 1.11 3.63 4.55
N LEU A 172 0.76 3.52 5.83
CA LEU A 172 1.53 4.09 6.93
C LEU A 172 1.94 2.97 7.88
N ASN A 173 3.24 2.83 8.13
CA ASN A 173 3.75 1.78 9.02
C ASN A 173 3.16 0.39 8.69
N SER A 174 3.14 0.03 7.41
CA SER A 174 2.45 -1.16 6.91
C SER A 174 3.37 -2.03 6.07
N GLN A 175 2.97 -3.26 5.82
CA GLN A 175 3.76 -4.20 5.02
C GLN A 175 2.94 -4.83 3.90
N ILE A 176 3.57 -5.08 2.75
CA ILE A 176 3.02 -5.95 1.70
C ILE A 176 4.02 -7.05 1.41
N LEU A 177 3.61 -8.28 1.71
CA LEU A 177 4.45 -9.46 1.70
C LEU A 177 3.97 -10.50 0.70
N ASN A 178 4.90 -11.11 -0.02
CA ASN A 178 4.71 -12.33 -0.81
C ASN A 178 3.49 -12.32 -1.75
N SER A 179 3.15 -11.16 -2.31
CA SER A 179 2.00 -11.02 -3.19
C SER A 179 2.40 -11.15 -4.67
N GLN A 180 1.50 -11.70 -5.47
CA GLN A 180 1.76 -12.07 -6.85
C GLN A 180 0.65 -11.60 -7.79
N ALA A 181 1.05 -11.05 -8.95
CA ALA A 181 0.17 -10.83 -10.08
C ALA A 181 0.93 -10.86 -11.41
N SER A 182 0.23 -10.81 -12.55
CA SER A 182 0.90 -10.61 -13.85
C SER A 182 1.52 -9.20 -13.95
N LYS A 183 0.82 -8.18 -13.43
CA LYS A 183 1.30 -6.80 -13.34
C LYS A 183 1.07 -6.19 -11.96
N GLY A 184 2.12 -5.68 -11.31
CA GLY A 184 1.99 -5.09 -9.98
C GLY A 184 1.86 -6.16 -8.90
N GLY A 185 2.94 -6.88 -8.60
CA GLY A 185 2.90 -8.00 -7.65
C GLY A 185 2.36 -7.59 -6.28
N ALA A 186 2.85 -6.48 -5.75
CA ALA A 186 2.23 -5.83 -4.60
C ALA A 186 1.03 -4.95 -5.04
N ILE A 187 1.28 -3.94 -5.87
CA ILE A 187 0.29 -2.90 -6.18
C ILE A 187 0.21 -2.64 -7.68
N PHE A 188 -1.02 -2.52 -8.19
CA PHE A 188 -1.28 -1.96 -9.51
C PHE A 188 -2.14 -0.70 -9.41
N LEU A 189 -1.72 0.39 -10.07
CA LEU A 189 -2.48 1.64 -10.15
C LEU A 189 -3.22 1.73 -11.50
N GLY A 190 -4.54 1.58 -11.49
CA GLY A 190 -5.39 1.65 -12.68
C GLY A 190 -6.25 2.91 -12.72
N GLY A 191 -6.33 3.53 -13.89
CA GLY A 191 -7.11 4.77 -14.08
C GLY A 191 -6.33 6.04 -13.72
N ASP A 192 -6.97 7.19 -13.86
CA ASP A 192 -6.33 8.51 -13.73
C ASP A 192 -6.44 9.08 -12.31
N ASN A 193 -5.43 9.84 -11.89
CA ASN A 193 -5.32 10.45 -10.55
C ASN A 193 -5.41 9.44 -9.41
N VAL A 194 -4.88 8.24 -9.62
CA VAL A 194 -4.77 7.18 -8.60
C VAL A 194 -3.38 7.23 -8.00
N ASN A 195 -3.26 7.88 -6.86
CA ASN A 195 -2.00 8.15 -6.20
C ASN A 195 -1.63 7.04 -5.20
N LEU A 196 -0.33 6.87 -4.99
CA LEU A 196 0.22 5.96 -3.99
C LEU A 196 1.13 6.74 -3.03
N SER A 197 0.92 6.55 -1.73
CA SER A 197 1.87 6.95 -0.70
C SER A 197 2.18 5.78 0.22
N ALA A 198 3.46 5.46 0.37
CA ALA A 198 3.95 4.46 1.30
C ALA A 198 5.01 5.09 2.20
N THR A 199 4.73 5.14 3.50
CA THR A 199 5.58 5.77 4.51
C THR A 199 5.88 4.80 5.63
N HIS A 200 7.15 4.69 6.02
CA HIS A 200 7.62 3.73 7.03
C HIS A 200 7.14 2.29 6.75
N SER A 201 7.12 1.89 5.48
CA SER A 201 6.51 0.63 5.06
C SER A 201 7.55 -0.38 4.56
N LEU A 202 7.22 -1.67 4.61
CA LEU A 202 8.03 -2.75 4.05
C LEU A 202 7.30 -3.41 2.88
N ILE A 203 7.92 -3.43 1.70
CA ILE A 203 7.40 -4.16 0.54
C ILE A 203 8.39 -5.27 0.19
N GLN A 204 8.00 -6.52 0.39
CA GLN A 204 8.94 -7.64 0.34
C GLN A 204 8.37 -8.91 -0.30
N GLY A 205 9.21 -9.62 -1.07
CA GLY A 205 8.87 -10.96 -1.58
C GLY A 205 7.80 -10.95 -2.67
N ASN A 206 7.41 -9.78 -3.18
CA ASN A 206 6.35 -9.68 -4.17
C ASN A 206 6.88 -10.03 -5.56
N THR A 207 6.05 -10.64 -6.41
CA THR A 207 6.46 -11.11 -7.74
C THR A 207 5.44 -10.72 -8.81
N ALA A 208 5.94 -10.32 -9.98
CA ALA A 208 5.14 -10.12 -11.18
C ALA A 208 6.00 -10.16 -12.42
N THR A 209 5.40 -10.37 -13.59
CA THR A 209 6.09 -10.23 -14.88
C THR A 209 6.45 -8.76 -15.13
N ALA A 210 5.53 -7.82 -14.87
CA ALA A 210 5.83 -6.39 -14.91
C ALA A 210 5.53 -5.74 -13.55
N GLY A 211 6.51 -5.05 -12.99
CA GLY A 211 6.41 -4.37 -11.71
C GLY A 211 6.17 -5.33 -10.56
N SER A 212 7.20 -6.03 -10.09
CA SER A 212 7.06 -6.94 -8.94
C SER A 212 6.57 -6.23 -7.68
N VAL A 213 6.90 -4.94 -7.52
CA VAL A 213 6.34 -4.04 -6.50
C VAL A 213 5.18 -3.23 -7.07
N LEU A 214 5.43 -2.46 -8.13
CA LEU A 214 4.48 -1.48 -8.64
C LEU A 214 4.40 -1.55 -10.15
N SER A 215 3.17 -1.62 -10.67
CA SER A 215 2.86 -1.35 -12.07
C SER A 215 1.67 -0.42 -12.20
N MET A 216 1.45 0.17 -13.36
CA MET A 216 0.34 1.09 -13.61
C MET A 216 -0.19 1.05 -15.03
N SER A 217 -1.40 1.56 -15.25
CA SER A 217 -1.92 1.76 -16.62
C SER A 217 -1.35 3.05 -17.21
N CYS A 218 -0.89 3.02 -18.46
CA CYS A 218 -0.23 4.20 -19.06
C CYS A 218 -1.25 5.26 -19.51
N TRP A 219 -2.44 4.82 -19.91
CA TRP A 219 -3.47 5.64 -20.53
C TRP A 219 -4.75 5.70 -19.70
N ASN A 220 -5.45 6.82 -19.82
CA ASN A 220 -6.84 7.01 -19.42
C ASN A 220 -7.60 7.59 -20.62
N GLY A 221 -8.32 6.73 -21.34
CA GLY A 221 -8.85 7.09 -22.66
C GLY A 221 -7.71 7.40 -23.64
N THR A 222 -7.70 8.61 -24.18
CA THR A 222 -6.67 9.09 -25.13
C THR A 222 -5.54 9.88 -24.48
N ALA A 223 -5.62 10.16 -23.17
CA ALA A 223 -4.62 10.92 -22.43
C ALA A 223 -3.72 10.01 -21.59
N TYR A 224 -2.51 10.46 -21.27
CA TYR A 224 -1.68 9.80 -20.26
C TYR A 224 -2.37 9.84 -18.90
N ALA A 225 -2.33 8.72 -18.19
CA ALA A 225 -2.82 8.68 -16.82
C ALA A 225 -1.81 9.37 -15.89
N LYS A 226 -2.27 10.38 -15.16
CA LYS A 226 -1.51 11.21 -14.22
C LYS A 226 -1.57 10.61 -12.84
N ARG A 227 -0.43 10.49 -12.16
CA ARG A 227 -0.34 9.92 -10.82
C ARG A 227 0.82 10.49 -10.03
N GLU A 228 0.66 10.55 -8.73
CA GLU A 228 1.75 10.76 -7.78
C GLU A 228 2.09 9.45 -7.06
N VAL A 229 3.37 9.12 -7.03
CA VAL A 229 3.88 7.92 -6.36
C VAL A 229 4.96 8.35 -5.37
N THR A 230 4.73 8.08 -4.09
CA THR A 230 5.64 8.47 -3.02
C THR A 230 6.03 7.27 -2.16
N PHE A 231 7.33 7.08 -1.99
CA PHE A 231 7.90 6.16 -1.01
C PHE A 231 8.81 6.97 -0.08
N THR A 232 8.53 6.91 1.23
CA THR A 232 9.31 7.63 2.24
C THR A 232 9.70 6.72 3.38
N SER A 233 10.97 6.74 3.78
CA SER A 233 11.47 5.97 4.92
C SER A 233 11.09 4.49 4.87
N SER A 234 11.01 3.92 3.66
CA SER A 234 10.47 2.58 3.42
C SER A 234 11.56 1.60 2.95
N SER A 235 11.32 0.32 3.17
CA SER A 235 12.19 -0.77 2.72
C SER A 235 11.51 -1.56 1.60
N ILE A 236 12.17 -1.66 0.46
CA ILE A 236 11.70 -2.40 -0.72
C ILE A 236 12.75 -3.45 -1.04
N MET A 237 12.48 -4.69 -0.63
CA MET A 237 13.51 -5.73 -0.66
C MET A 237 13.05 -7.09 -1.11
N ASN A 238 13.95 -7.85 -1.73
CA ASN A 238 13.69 -9.23 -2.17
C ASN A 238 12.43 -9.35 -3.06
N ASN A 239 12.11 -8.33 -3.87
CA ASN A 239 10.99 -8.41 -4.80
C ASN A 239 11.46 -8.83 -6.19
N GLY A 240 10.60 -9.54 -6.91
CA GLY A 240 10.83 -10.03 -8.26
C GLY A 240 11.64 -11.32 -8.32
N SER A 241 11.89 -11.76 -9.55
CA SER A 241 12.68 -12.95 -9.87
C SER A 241 13.26 -12.79 -11.29
N ASN A 242 13.97 -13.81 -11.79
CA ASN A 242 14.50 -13.80 -13.16
C ASN A 242 13.41 -13.76 -14.25
N SER A 243 12.14 -14.01 -13.90
CA SER A 243 10.99 -13.84 -14.80
C SER A 243 10.34 -12.46 -14.72
N SER A 244 10.76 -11.61 -13.78
CA SER A 244 10.28 -10.23 -13.65
C SER A 244 11.04 -9.31 -14.59
N ASN A 245 10.35 -8.58 -15.44
CA ASN A 245 10.97 -7.54 -16.28
C ASN A 245 11.44 -6.36 -15.43
N ASN A 246 10.77 -6.08 -14.32
CA ASN A 246 11.18 -5.01 -13.44
C ASN A 246 10.54 -5.06 -12.04
N THR A 247 11.15 -4.31 -11.11
CA THR A 247 10.60 -4.10 -9.77
C THR A 247 9.53 -3.01 -9.78
N PHE A 248 9.79 -1.90 -10.46
CA PHE A 248 8.84 -0.82 -10.67
C PHE A 248 8.67 -0.55 -12.17
N GLU A 249 7.42 -0.62 -12.66
CA GLU A 249 7.00 -0.28 -14.01
C GLU A 249 6.28 1.08 -13.99
N PHE A 250 6.94 2.12 -14.49
CA PHE A 250 6.34 3.45 -14.63
C PHE A 250 5.96 3.73 -16.08
N CYS A 251 4.72 4.20 -16.28
CA CYS A 251 4.24 4.71 -17.54
C CYS A 251 3.06 5.67 -17.30
N GLY A 252 2.61 6.39 -18.33
CA GLY A 252 1.66 7.50 -18.21
C GLY A 252 2.38 8.81 -17.97
N GLU A 253 1.83 9.64 -17.09
CA GLU A 253 2.45 10.89 -16.61
C GLU A 253 2.68 10.81 -15.09
N PRO A 254 3.53 9.87 -14.60
CA PRO A 254 3.80 9.74 -13.18
C PRO A 254 4.77 10.83 -12.68
N LYS A 255 4.50 11.33 -11.47
CA LYS A 255 5.43 12.08 -10.64
C LYS A 255 5.84 11.20 -9.46
N ALA A 256 7.00 10.57 -9.56
CA ALA A 256 7.50 9.61 -8.60
C ALA A 256 8.58 10.25 -7.69
N THR A 257 8.42 10.14 -6.37
CA THR A 257 9.39 10.63 -5.38
C THR A 257 9.71 9.56 -4.36
N PHE A 258 10.99 9.21 -4.26
CA PHE A 258 11.53 8.26 -3.29
C PHE A 258 12.48 9.01 -2.36
N THR A 259 12.17 9.04 -1.06
CA THR A 259 12.97 9.75 -0.05
C THR A 259 13.37 8.82 1.10
N ILE A 260 14.67 8.69 1.37
CA ILE A 260 15.20 7.93 2.52
C ILE A 260 14.74 6.46 2.52
N ASN A 261 14.69 5.83 1.35
CA ASN A 261 14.32 4.41 1.25
C ASN A 261 15.54 3.50 1.17
N THR A 262 15.34 2.22 1.50
CA THR A 262 16.26 1.14 1.13
C THR A 262 15.62 0.32 0.02
N ILE A 263 16.28 0.23 -1.14
CA ILE A 263 15.88 -0.61 -2.28
C ILE A 263 16.97 -1.65 -2.48
N ALA A 264 16.77 -2.86 -1.96
CA ALA A 264 17.84 -3.85 -1.90
C ALA A 264 17.40 -5.26 -2.28
N ARG A 265 18.30 -6.02 -2.93
CA ARG A 265 18.07 -7.44 -3.26
C ARG A 265 16.83 -7.71 -4.12
N ASN A 266 16.36 -6.71 -4.85
CA ASN A 266 15.31 -6.93 -5.83
C ASN A 266 15.93 -7.56 -7.08
N ILE A 267 15.19 -8.46 -7.70
CA ILE A 267 15.63 -9.26 -8.84
C ILE A 267 14.71 -8.97 -10.02
N ALA A 268 15.33 -8.70 -11.17
CA ALA A 268 14.69 -8.69 -12.48
C ALA A 268 15.47 -9.61 -13.43
N ASN A 269 14.92 -9.83 -14.62
CA ASN A 269 15.54 -10.59 -15.69
C ASN A 269 16.92 -10.02 -16.04
N THR A 270 17.97 -10.83 -16.03
CA THR A 270 19.36 -10.37 -16.20
C THR A 270 19.76 -9.96 -17.63
N VAL A 271 18.85 -10.10 -18.60
CA VAL A 271 19.12 -9.80 -20.02
C VAL A 271 18.50 -8.46 -20.41
N ASN A 272 17.26 -8.23 -20.00
CA ASN A 272 16.48 -7.05 -20.41
C ASN A 272 15.67 -6.42 -19.26
N GLY A 273 15.94 -6.84 -18.02
CA GLY A 273 15.24 -6.36 -16.85
C GLY A 273 15.79 -5.04 -16.33
N SER A 274 15.05 -4.43 -15.42
CA SER A 274 15.48 -3.23 -14.71
C SER A 274 14.82 -3.12 -13.35
N ILE A 275 15.50 -2.55 -12.36
CA ILE A 275 14.85 -2.35 -11.05
C ILE A 275 13.83 -1.21 -11.13
N LEU A 276 14.20 -0.10 -11.76
CA LEU A 276 13.35 1.07 -11.96
C LEU A 276 13.15 1.29 -13.46
N LYS A 277 12.07 0.78 -14.03
CA LYS A 277 11.72 1.07 -15.43
C LYS A 277 10.98 2.41 -15.50
N PHE A 278 11.70 3.46 -15.84
CA PHE A 278 11.18 4.81 -16.07
C PHE A 278 11.54 5.29 -17.48
N THR A 279 11.12 4.51 -18.49
CA THR A 279 11.48 4.71 -19.90
C THR A 279 10.24 4.66 -20.79
N GLY A 280 10.25 5.41 -21.89
CA GLY A 280 9.13 5.48 -22.85
C GLY A 280 9.08 4.36 -23.90
N ASP A 281 9.88 3.30 -23.73
CA ASP A 281 10.04 2.18 -24.68
C ASP A 281 10.28 2.64 -26.14
N ALA A 282 11.18 3.61 -26.31
CA ALA A 282 11.56 4.14 -27.61
C ALA A 282 12.34 3.10 -28.43
N THR A 283 11.96 2.89 -29.69
CA THR A 283 12.71 2.05 -30.63
C THR A 283 13.92 2.83 -31.17
N PRO A 284 15.15 2.28 -31.13
CA PRO A 284 16.28 2.87 -31.83
C PRO A 284 16.00 2.96 -33.35
N ASN A 285 16.49 4.01 -34.01
CA ASN A 285 16.45 4.24 -35.47
C ASN A 285 15.22 4.95 -36.09
N GLY A 286 14.68 5.97 -35.43
CA GLY A 286 14.18 7.15 -36.15
C GLY A 286 12.83 7.03 -36.88
N THR A 287 12.12 5.90 -36.81
CA THR A 287 10.66 5.97 -36.93
C THR A 287 10.15 6.68 -35.68
N PRO A 288 9.46 7.83 -35.80
CA PRO A 288 8.84 8.44 -34.64
C PRO A 288 7.86 7.41 -34.10
N ASN A 289 8.18 6.78 -32.97
CA ASN A 289 7.20 5.98 -32.25
C ASN A 289 6.14 6.99 -31.76
N PRO A 290 4.93 7.00 -32.35
CA PRO A 290 3.96 8.06 -32.05
C PRO A 290 3.39 7.92 -30.63
N SER A 291 3.73 6.85 -29.91
CA SER A 291 3.24 6.55 -28.57
C SER A 291 4.39 6.10 -27.67
N THR A 292 5.12 7.06 -27.10
CA THR A 292 5.89 6.79 -25.88
C THR A 292 4.90 6.39 -24.80
N ILE A 293 5.15 5.32 -24.04
CA ILE A 293 4.27 4.97 -22.93
C ILE A 293 4.43 5.94 -21.75
N LEU A 294 5.42 6.83 -21.79
CA LEU A 294 5.76 7.79 -20.74
C LEU A 294 5.71 9.22 -21.28
N SER A 295 4.91 10.08 -20.64
CA SER A 295 4.75 11.50 -20.95
C SER A 295 6.06 12.27 -20.72
N SER A 296 6.30 13.32 -21.50
CA SER A 296 7.40 14.28 -21.29
C SER A 296 7.27 15.08 -20.00
N ASN A 297 6.07 15.13 -19.39
CA ASN A 297 5.84 15.77 -18.09
C ASN A 297 6.08 14.82 -16.90
N SER A 298 6.46 13.57 -17.15
CA SER A 298 6.75 12.60 -16.09
C SER A 298 8.04 12.98 -15.35
N SER A 299 8.12 12.67 -14.07
CA SER A 299 9.34 12.92 -13.27
C SER A 299 9.61 11.80 -12.27
N LEU A 300 10.90 11.52 -12.06
CA LEU A 300 11.40 10.61 -11.04
C LEU A 300 12.44 11.34 -10.19
N THR A 301 12.20 11.40 -8.88
CA THR A 301 13.09 12.03 -7.91
C THR A 301 13.54 11.01 -6.88
N LEU A 302 14.85 10.79 -6.77
CA LEU A 302 15.46 9.92 -5.77
C LEU A 302 16.29 10.76 -4.80
N LYS A 303 15.87 10.87 -3.54
CA LYS A 303 16.54 11.65 -2.48
C LYS A 303 16.98 10.75 -1.33
N ASN A 304 18.29 10.69 -1.07
CA ASN A 304 18.87 9.97 0.06
C ASN A 304 18.46 8.48 0.15
N ASN A 305 18.27 7.81 -1.00
CA ASN A 305 17.94 6.38 -1.01
C ASN A 305 19.22 5.53 -1.01
N THR A 306 19.19 4.40 -0.30
CA THR A 306 20.18 3.34 -0.41
C THR A 306 19.70 2.32 -1.44
N ILE A 307 20.42 2.16 -2.55
CA ILE A 307 20.08 1.21 -3.61
C ILE A 307 21.26 0.27 -3.79
N VAL A 308 21.13 -0.98 -3.36
CA VAL A 308 22.27 -1.90 -3.20
C VAL A 308 21.87 -3.36 -3.40
N GLU A 309 22.78 -4.22 -3.86
CA GLU A 309 22.55 -5.66 -4.02
C GLU A 309 21.35 -6.05 -4.92
N ASN A 310 20.87 -5.16 -5.78
CA ASN A 310 19.84 -5.52 -6.76
C ASN A 310 20.47 -6.19 -8.00
N ASN A 311 19.74 -7.09 -8.64
CA ASN A 311 20.18 -7.83 -9.82
C ASN A 311 19.17 -7.65 -10.97
N ALA A 312 19.62 -7.18 -12.13
CA ALA A 312 18.81 -6.92 -13.32
C ALA A 312 19.70 -6.91 -14.57
#